data_AF-A0A317IKC7-F1
#
_entry.id   AF-A0A317IKC7-F1
#
_cell.length_a   1.000
_cell.length_b   1.000
_cell.length_c   1.000
_cell.angle_alpha   90.00
_cell.angle_beta   90.00
_cell.angle_gamma   90.00
#
_symmetry.space_group_name_H-M   'P 1'
#
loop_
_entity.id
_entity.type
_entity.pdbx_description
1 polymer ?
#
loop_
_entity_poly.entity_id
_entity_poly.type
_entity_poly.pdbx_seq_one_letter_code
_entity_poly.pdbx_strand_id
1 'polypeptide(L)'
;MISRNSRPQRPSQQVSSVELLNDLLMALRDVMDSEKTLAEFSGGREPEGPEFEKARTLIHRVTKLYHTLEKRGEDLSEPLEELSTHSGIDMKELLLDCLEFPRAIPYVRDLKGLRRMFLCFCGKREAVDHEGLGLCNHCLYAALDCVRDRKKTKGFVLYRTYSPEVRCRHADFNTVLITLYKEGHWFPAWCEMCLVHEKQRILNKQAFDNADAS
;
A
#
# COMPACT_ATOMS: atom_id res chain seq x y z
N MET A 1 -6.44 32.83 -24.09
CA MET A 1 -5.64 31.99 -23.16
C MET A 1 -5.14 30.79 -23.91
N ILE A 2 -3.82 30.64 -23.98
CA ILE A 2 -3.14 29.68 -24.85
C ILE A 2 -3.23 28.27 -24.24
N SER A 3 -3.73 27.35 -25.06
CA SER A 3 -3.82 25.91 -24.83
C SER A 3 -2.46 25.35 -24.38
N ARG A 4 -2.43 24.63 -23.25
CA ARG A 4 -1.24 23.90 -22.80
C ARG A 4 -0.99 22.75 -23.75
N ASN A 5 0.15 22.79 -24.44
CA ASN A 5 0.73 21.78 -25.31
C ASN A 5 0.69 20.37 -24.69
N SER A 6 -0.39 19.61 -24.91
CA SER A 6 -0.34 18.16 -24.94
C SER A 6 0.37 17.76 -26.24
N ARG A 7 1.58 17.19 -26.15
CA ARG A 7 2.27 16.64 -27.33
C ARG A 7 1.28 15.76 -28.11
N PRO A 8 1.15 15.92 -29.45
CA PRO A 8 0.29 15.04 -30.23
C PRO A 8 0.74 13.59 -30.01
N GLN A 9 -0.15 12.77 -29.47
CA GLN A 9 0.11 11.34 -29.34
C GLN A 9 0.27 10.76 -30.75
N ARG A 10 1.43 10.17 -31.06
CA ARG A 10 1.60 9.45 -32.31
C ARG A 10 0.55 8.33 -32.38
N PRO A 11 -0.05 8.08 -33.56
CA PRO A 11 -0.92 6.93 -33.73
C PRO A 11 -0.18 5.67 -33.28
N SER A 12 -0.81 4.85 -32.44
CA SER A 12 -0.18 3.66 -31.86
C SER A 12 0.43 2.72 -32.91
N GLN A 13 -0.09 2.72 -34.14
CA GLN A 13 0.42 1.96 -35.28
C GLN A 13 1.86 2.29 -35.71
N GLN A 14 2.41 3.45 -35.31
CA GLN A 14 3.78 3.87 -35.64
C GLN A 14 4.77 3.70 -34.48
N VAL A 15 4.31 3.28 -33.31
CA VAL A 15 5.14 3.07 -32.12
C VAL A 15 5.62 1.63 -32.11
N SER A 16 6.92 1.41 -31.87
CA SER A 16 7.51 0.07 -31.79
C SER A 16 6.96 -0.70 -30.58
N SER A 17 6.98 -2.04 -30.64
CA SER A 17 6.55 -2.85 -29.50
C SER A 17 7.42 -2.65 -28.27
N VAL A 18 8.72 -2.40 -28.46
CA VAL A 18 9.67 -2.07 -27.38
C VAL A 18 9.28 -0.79 -26.66
N GLU A 19 8.90 0.27 -27.39
CA GLU A 19 8.43 1.52 -26.78
C GLU A 19 7.12 1.32 -26.01
N LEU A 20 6.17 0.55 -26.57
CA LEU A 20 4.91 0.25 -25.89
C LEU A 20 5.11 -0.57 -24.62
N LEU A 21 6.05 -1.51 -24.63
CA LEU A 21 6.42 -2.30 -23.47
C LEU A 21 7.01 -1.39 -22.38
N ASN A 22 7.97 -0.53 -22.72
CA ASN A 22 8.52 0.44 -21.77
C ASN A 22 7.43 1.36 -21.20
N ASP A 23 6.51 1.83 -22.03
CA ASP A 23 5.37 2.64 -21.59
C ASP A 23 4.45 1.87 -20.64
N LEU A 24 4.21 0.58 -20.87
CA LEU A 24 3.43 -0.28 -19.97
C LEU A 24 4.10 -0.40 -18.61
N LEU A 25 5.40 -0.70 -18.59
CA LEU A 25 6.19 -0.85 -17.36
C LEU A 25 6.24 0.46 -16.56
N MET A 26 6.36 1.61 -17.24
CA MET A 26 6.25 2.92 -16.58
C MET A 26 4.85 3.17 -16.03
N ALA A 27 3.80 2.86 -16.79
CA ALA A 27 2.42 3.05 -16.35
C ALA A 27 2.07 2.19 -15.12
N LEU A 28 2.58 0.95 -15.04
CA LEU A 28 2.43 0.11 -13.85
C LEU A 28 3.09 0.73 -12.61
N ARG A 29 4.29 1.32 -12.75
CA ARG A 29 4.93 2.07 -11.64
C ARG A 29 4.10 3.28 -11.21
N ASP A 30 3.54 4.03 -12.15
CA ASP A 30 2.66 5.16 -11.82
C ASP A 30 1.42 4.72 -11.02
N VAL A 31 0.85 3.53 -11.33
CA VAL A 31 -0.25 2.93 -10.55
C VAL A 31 0.21 2.57 -9.14
N MET A 32 1.41 2.00 -8.98
CA MET A 32 1.97 1.69 -7.65
C MET A 32 2.08 2.92 -6.76
N ASP A 33 2.50 4.05 -7.33
CA ASP A 33 2.62 5.32 -6.58
C ASP A 33 1.26 5.89 -6.17
N SER A 34 0.19 5.46 -6.85
CA SER A 34 -1.20 5.84 -6.58
C SER A 34 -1.93 4.86 -5.64
N GLU A 35 -1.26 3.83 -5.12
CA GLU A 35 -1.85 2.77 -4.30
C GLU A 35 -2.65 3.32 -3.11
N LYS A 36 -2.11 4.34 -2.42
CA LYS A 36 -2.77 4.97 -1.26
C LYS A 36 -4.13 5.56 -1.64
N THR A 37 -4.21 6.27 -2.76
CA THR A 37 -5.45 6.87 -3.27
C THR A 37 -6.46 5.79 -3.68
N LEU A 38 -5.99 4.68 -4.25
CA LEU A 38 -6.84 3.56 -4.64
C LEU A 38 -7.45 2.82 -3.44
N ALA A 39 -6.72 2.73 -2.32
CA ALA A 39 -7.23 2.06 -1.14
C ALA A 39 -8.39 2.80 -0.46
N GLU A 40 -8.52 4.11 -0.64
CA GLU A 40 -9.66 4.88 -0.14
C GLU A 40 -11.00 4.40 -0.77
N PHE A 41 -10.95 3.76 -1.96
CA PHE A 41 -12.10 3.13 -2.62
C PHE A 41 -12.66 1.92 -1.86
N SER A 42 -11.81 1.20 -1.13
CA SER A 42 -12.21 -0.03 -0.42
C SER A 42 -13.15 0.21 0.78
N GLY A 43 -13.37 1.46 1.18
CA GLY A 43 -14.28 1.86 2.27
C GLY A 43 -15.76 1.94 1.91
N GLY A 44 -16.17 1.50 0.71
CA GLY A 44 -17.58 1.46 0.29
C GLY A 44 -18.18 2.81 -0.11
N ARG A 45 -17.35 3.86 -0.23
CA ARG A 45 -17.71 5.12 -0.91
C ARG A 45 -16.85 5.22 -2.16
N GLU A 46 -17.46 5.57 -3.29
CA GLU A 46 -16.67 6.00 -4.44
C GLU A 46 -15.86 7.24 -4.01
N PRO A 47 -14.52 7.17 -4.03
CA PRO A 47 -13.69 8.34 -3.80
C PRO A 47 -13.91 9.27 -4.97
N GLU A 48 -14.50 10.43 -4.69
CA GLU A 48 -14.61 11.49 -5.67
C GLU A 48 -13.43 12.45 -5.49
N GLY A 49 -12.82 12.87 -6.60
CA GLY A 49 -11.78 13.90 -6.56
C GLY A 49 -10.73 13.76 -7.65
N PRO A 50 -9.92 14.82 -7.84
CA PRO A 50 -8.92 14.88 -8.90
C PRO A 50 -7.84 13.79 -8.76
N GLU A 51 -7.47 13.39 -7.54
CA GLU A 51 -6.47 12.36 -7.31
C GLU A 51 -6.98 10.96 -7.68
N PHE A 52 -8.24 10.65 -7.35
CA PHE A 52 -8.84 9.37 -7.75
C PHE A 52 -9.02 9.28 -9.27
N GLU A 53 -9.45 10.36 -9.92
CA GLU A 53 -9.56 10.41 -11.38
C GLU A 53 -8.19 10.23 -12.07
N LYS A 54 -7.14 10.79 -11.47
CA LYS A 54 -5.77 10.57 -11.93
C LYS A 54 -5.36 9.11 -11.80
N ALA A 55 -5.60 8.47 -10.66
CA ALA A 55 -5.33 7.05 -10.47
C ALA A 55 -6.10 6.18 -11.47
N ARG A 56 -7.38 6.48 -11.69
CA ARG A 56 -8.23 5.82 -12.69
C ARG A 56 -7.66 5.97 -14.11
N THR A 57 -7.18 7.16 -14.47
CA THR A 57 -6.55 7.43 -15.77
C THR A 57 -5.29 6.60 -15.99
N LEU A 58 -4.48 6.40 -14.94
CA LEU A 58 -3.29 5.54 -15.00
C LEU A 58 -3.66 4.08 -15.24
N ILE A 59 -4.66 3.56 -14.53
CA ILE A 59 -5.19 2.20 -14.75
C ILE A 59 -5.68 2.03 -16.20
N HIS A 60 -6.47 2.98 -16.71
CA HIS A 60 -6.96 2.93 -18.10
C HIS A 60 -5.81 2.96 -19.12
N ARG A 61 -4.72 3.68 -18.83
CA ARG A 61 -3.52 3.70 -19.66
C ARG A 61 -2.86 2.32 -19.70
N VAL A 62 -2.70 1.64 -18.55
CA VAL A 62 -2.20 0.26 -18.47
C VAL A 62 -3.05 -0.67 -19.32
N THR A 63 -4.37 -0.67 -19.14
CA THR A 63 -5.30 -1.53 -19.89
C THR A 63 -5.22 -1.29 -21.40
N LYS A 64 -5.12 -0.03 -21.84
CA LYS A 64 -4.97 0.32 -23.25
C LYS A 64 -3.65 -0.19 -23.85
N LEU A 65 -2.55 -0.05 -23.12
CA LEU A 65 -1.22 -0.50 -23.55
C LEU A 65 -1.17 -2.04 -23.63
N TYR A 66 -1.69 -2.72 -22.60
CA TYR A 66 -1.82 -4.18 -22.57
C TYR A 66 -2.54 -4.70 -23.81
N HIS A 67 -3.76 -4.23 -24.09
CA HIS A 67 -4.51 -4.70 -25.26
C HIS A 67 -3.87 -4.34 -26.61
N THR A 68 -3.02 -3.31 -26.65
CA THR A 68 -2.27 -2.97 -27.86
C THR A 68 -1.12 -3.96 -28.09
N LEU A 69 -0.42 -4.36 -27.04
CA LEU A 69 0.66 -5.36 -27.07
C LEU A 69 0.11 -6.77 -27.32
N GLU A 70 -0.98 -7.13 -26.66
CA GLU A 70 -1.69 -8.41 -26.82
C GLU A 70 -2.12 -8.62 -28.29
N LYS A 71 -2.71 -7.59 -28.93
CA LYS A 71 -3.07 -7.63 -30.35
C LYS A 71 -1.88 -7.82 -31.29
N ARG A 72 -0.67 -7.47 -30.85
CA ARG A 72 0.57 -7.67 -31.61
C ARG A 72 1.23 -9.02 -31.34
N GLY A 73 0.71 -9.80 -30.38
CA GLY A 73 1.29 -11.07 -29.98
C GLY A 73 2.60 -10.93 -29.21
N GLU A 74 2.80 -9.80 -28.52
CA GLU A 74 3.99 -9.58 -27.69
C GLU A 74 3.88 -10.38 -26.39
N ASP A 75 4.93 -11.10 -26.03
CA ASP A 75 5.03 -11.79 -24.74
C ASP A 75 5.48 -10.80 -23.66
N LEU A 76 4.67 -10.70 -22.60
CA LEU A 76 4.92 -9.82 -21.46
C LEU A 76 5.55 -10.56 -20.27
N SER A 77 5.68 -11.88 -20.34
CA SER A 77 6.08 -12.72 -19.20
C SER A 77 7.47 -12.37 -18.68
N GLU A 78 8.48 -12.35 -19.56
CA GLU A 78 9.86 -12.04 -19.18
C GLU A 78 10.03 -10.58 -18.72
N PRO A 79 9.53 -9.55 -19.44
CA PRO A 79 9.62 -8.16 -18.98
C PRO A 79 8.95 -7.89 -17.62
N LEU A 80 7.81 -8.52 -17.35
CA LEU A 80 7.11 -8.40 -16.07
C LEU A 80 7.87 -9.10 -14.95
N GLU A 81 8.46 -10.27 -15.21
CA GLU A 81 9.28 -11.00 -14.24
C GLU A 81 10.55 -10.23 -13.88
N GLU A 82 11.24 -9.65 -14.88
CA GLU A 82 12.39 -8.78 -14.67
C GLU A 82 12.01 -7.57 -13.82
N LEU A 83 10.93 -6.86 -14.18
CA LEU A 83 10.47 -5.71 -13.41
C LEU A 83 10.08 -6.10 -11.98
N SER A 84 9.46 -7.27 -11.81
CA SER A 84 9.05 -7.77 -10.50
C SER A 84 10.27 -8.06 -9.61
N THR A 85 11.29 -8.71 -10.18
CA THR A 85 12.54 -9.00 -9.48
C THR A 85 13.27 -7.73 -9.05
N HIS A 86 13.34 -6.72 -9.91
CA HIS A 86 14.03 -5.45 -9.60
C HIS A 86 13.30 -4.60 -8.56
N SER A 87 11.96 -4.64 -8.56
CA SER A 87 11.14 -3.83 -7.65
C SER A 87 10.79 -4.55 -6.34
N GLY A 88 10.89 -5.87 -6.29
CA GLY A 88 10.39 -6.70 -5.20
C GLY A 88 8.85 -6.78 -5.14
N ILE A 89 8.18 -6.37 -6.22
CA ILE A 89 6.72 -6.28 -6.34
C ILE A 89 6.23 -7.24 -7.41
N ASP A 90 5.10 -7.91 -7.18
CA ASP A 90 4.46 -8.74 -8.19
C ASP A 90 3.75 -7.87 -9.24
N MET A 91 4.46 -7.57 -10.34
CA MET A 91 3.95 -6.72 -11.42
C MET A 91 2.90 -7.42 -12.26
N LYS A 92 2.93 -8.76 -12.30
CA LYS A 92 1.96 -9.55 -13.03
C LYS A 92 0.60 -9.47 -12.34
N GLU A 93 0.56 -9.68 -11.03
CA GLU A 93 -0.69 -9.54 -10.26
C GLU A 93 -1.20 -8.08 -10.30
N LEU A 94 -0.30 -7.09 -10.25
CA LEU A 94 -0.70 -5.68 -10.38
C LEU A 94 -1.36 -5.39 -11.75
N LEU A 95 -0.80 -5.94 -12.83
CA LEU A 95 -1.39 -5.82 -14.16
C LEU A 95 -2.77 -6.47 -14.22
N LEU A 96 -2.91 -7.68 -13.68
CA LEU A 96 -4.20 -8.40 -13.67
C LEU A 96 -5.27 -7.60 -12.92
N ASP A 97 -4.97 -7.07 -11.74
CA ASP A 97 -5.92 -6.22 -11.01
C ASP A 97 -6.29 -4.96 -11.79
N CYS A 98 -5.34 -4.35 -12.52
CA CYS A 98 -5.63 -3.20 -13.38
C CYS A 98 -6.61 -3.55 -14.51
N LEU A 99 -6.52 -4.76 -15.07
CA LEU A 99 -7.44 -5.26 -16.10
C LEU A 99 -8.83 -5.59 -15.53
N GLU A 100 -8.91 -5.95 -14.25
CA GLU A 100 -10.17 -6.26 -13.58
C GLU A 100 -10.87 -5.05 -12.94
N PHE A 101 -10.17 -3.93 -12.78
CA PHE A 101 -10.72 -2.69 -12.24
C PHE A 101 -11.99 -2.23 -13.00
N PRO A 102 -13.05 -1.79 -12.30
CA PRO A 102 -13.16 -1.51 -10.86
C PRO A 102 -13.56 -2.71 -9.99
N ARG A 103 -13.66 -3.93 -10.54
CA ARG A 103 -14.07 -5.11 -9.76
C ARG A 103 -12.98 -5.56 -8.79
N ALA A 104 -11.71 -5.35 -9.16
CA ALA A 104 -10.56 -5.52 -8.29
C ALA A 104 -9.85 -4.18 -8.09
N ILE A 105 -9.33 -3.94 -6.89
CA ILE A 105 -8.48 -2.79 -6.60
C ILE A 105 -7.03 -3.22 -6.80
N PRO A 106 -6.24 -2.52 -7.64
CA PRO A 106 -4.85 -2.87 -7.90
C PRO A 106 -3.97 -2.53 -6.71
N TYR A 107 -3.93 -3.46 -5.75
CA TYR A 107 -3.03 -3.40 -4.61
C TYR A 107 -1.64 -3.86 -5.01
N VAL A 108 -0.63 -3.16 -4.51
CA VAL A 108 0.76 -3.54 -4.73
C VAL A 108 1.06 -4.72 -3.82
N ARG A 109 1.49 -5.86 -4.38
CA ARG A 109 1.88 -7.05 -3.61
C ARG A 109 3.38 -7.26 -3.67
N ASP A 110 3.99 -7.72 -2.59
CA ASP A 110 5.34 -8.25 -2.64
C ASP A 110 5.38 -9.59 -3.40
N LEU A 111 6.58 -10.12 -3.68
CA LEU A 111 6.75 -11.41 -4.35
C LEU A 111 6.21 -12.62 -3.56
N LYS A 112 5.70 -12.42 -2.33
CA LYS A 112 5.01 -13.45 -1.54
C LYS A 112 3.49 -13.31 -1.63
N GLY A 113 3.00 -12.40 -2.48
CA GLY A 113 1.57 -12.11 -2.64
C GLY A 113 0.98 -11.26 -1.51
N LEU A 114 1.79 -10.68 -0.62
CA LEU A 114 1.29 -9.88 0.49
C LEU A 114 1.14 -8.41 0.06
N ARG A 115 -0.04 -7.85 0.25
CA ARG A 115 -0.36 -6.45 -0.07
C ARG A 115 0.45 -5.50 0.79
N ARG A 116 1.28 -4.69 0.13
CA ARG A 116 2.24 -3.76 0.73
C ARG A 116 1.59 -2.83 1.73
N MET A 117 0.42 -2.28 1.39
CA MET A 117 -0.30 -1.37 2.29
C MET A 117 -0.76 -2.03 3.60
N PHE A 118 -1.06 -3.34 3.56
CA PHE A 118 -1.51 -4.08 4.73
C PHE A 118 -0.37 -4.87 5.38
N LEU A 119 0.87 -4.76 4.89
CA LEU A 119 2.00 -5.50 5.45
C LEU A 119 2.26 -5.09 6.91
N CYS A 120 2.22 -6.09 7.79
CA CYS A 120 2.72 -5.95 9.14
C CYS A 120 4.17 -5.46 9.13
N PHE A 121 4.58 -4.76 10.19
CA PHE A 121 5.98 -4.39 10.42
C PHE A 121 6.99 -5.53 10.17
N CYS A 122 6.69 -6.78 10.53
CA CYS A 122 7.60 -7.90 10.28
C CYS A 122 7.73 -8.30 8.81
N GLY A 123 6.88 -7.82 7.91
CA GLY A 123 6.87 -8.18 6.48
C GLY A 123 6.53 -9.64 6.21
N LYS A 124 5.89 -10.33 7.18
CA LYS A 124 5.58 -11.77 7.07
C LYS A 124 4.09 -12.07 6.89
N ARG A 125 3.23 -11.08 7.05
CA ARG A 125 1.78 -11.22 6.90
C ARG A 125 1.11 -9.88 6.70
N GLU A 126 -0.10 -9.93 6.18
CA GLU A 126 -1.01 -8.81 6.20
C GLU A 126 -1.65 -8.66 7.58
N ALA A 127 -1.88 -7.42 7.98
CA ALA A 127 -2.66 -7.03 9.14
C ALA A 127 -3.60 -5.93 8.66
N VAL A 128 -4.78 -6.34 8.19
CA VAL A 128 -5.85 -5.41 7.78
C VAL A 128 -6.37 -4.77 9.06
N ASP A 129 -6.09 -3.49 9.24
CA ASP A 129 -6.78 -2.74 10.28
C ASP A 129 -7.34 -1.43 9.73
N HIS A 130 -8.65 -1.29 9.88
CA HIS A 130 -9.36 -0.05 9.61
C HIS A 130 -9.16 0.98 10.75
N GLU A 131 -8.65 0.56 11.93
CA GLU A 131 -8.55 1.42 13.13
C GLU A 131 -7.16 1.55 13.82
N GLY A 132 -6.14 0.71 13.59
CA GLY A 132 -4.93 0.75 14.44
C GLY A 132 -3.70 -0.06 14.00
N LEU A 133 -2.55 0.61 13.97
CA LEU A 133 -1.19 0.05 14.03
C LEU A 133 -0.68 -0.85 12.88
N GLY A 134 -1.52 -1.64 12.21
CA GLY A 134 -1.08 -2.57 11.17
C GLY A 134 -0.05 -3.59 11.69
N LEU A 135 -0.25 -4.13 12.89
CA LEU A 135 0.66 -5.07 13.53
C LEU A 135 0.00 -6.43 13.75
N CYS A 136 0.74 -7.51 13.47
CA CYS A 136 0.36 -8.82 13.93
C CYS A 136 0.56 -8.95 15.44
N ASN A 137 -0.10 -9.94 16.06
CA ASN A 137 0.00 -10.21 17.50
C ASN A 137 1.45 -10.18 17.99
N HIS A 138 2.35 -10.90 17.33
CA HIS A 138 3.76 -10.95 17.73
C HIS A 138 4.44 -9.56 17.73
N CYS A 139 4.25 -8.76 16.67
CA CYS A 139 4.80 -7.42 16.61
C CYS A 139 4.13 -6.46 17.58
N LEU A 140 2.84 -6.62 17.84
CA LEU A 140 2.09 -5.84 18.81
C LEU A 140 2.59 -6.10 20.24
N TYR A 141 2.80 -7.37 20.62
CA TYR A 141 3.39 -7.73 21.90
C TYR A 141 4.81 -7.16 22.04
N ALA A 142 5.65 -7.33 21.01
CA ALA A 142 7.00 -6.78 21.01
C ALA A 142 7.00 -5.24 21.14
N ALA A 143 6.07 -4.54 20.48
CA ALA A 143 5.92 -3.09 20.60
C ALA A 143 5.49 -2.68 22.03
N LEU A 144 4.58 -3.44 22.63
CA LEU A 144 4.11 -3.20 24.00
C LEU A 144 5.23 -3.37 25.03
N ASP A 145 5.99 -4.46 24.94
CA ASP A 145 7.14 -4.73 25.80
C ASP A 145 8.23 -3.66 25.61
N CYS A 146 8.48 -3.26 24.36
CA CYS A 146 9.41 -2.17 24.03
C CYS A 146 9.05 -0.86 24.76
N VAL A 147 7.78 -0.46 24.74
CA VAL A 147 7.31 0.76 25.41
C VAL A 147 7.39 0.64 26.93
N ARG A 148 6.94 -0.48 27.50
CA ARG A 148 6.91 -0.74 28.95
C ARG A 148 8.30 -0.79 29.56
N ASP A 149 9.16 -1.60 28.96
CA ASP A 149 10.50 -1.86 29.47
C ASP A 149 11.52 -0.82 29.00
N ARG A 150 11.09 0.10 28.13
CA ARG A 150 11.94 1.12 27.47
C ARG A 150 13.15 0.47 26.77
N LYS A 151 12.97 -0.74 26.25
CA LYS A 151 14.03 -1.55 25.65
C LYS A 151 14.14 -1.25 24.16
N LYS A 152 15.35 -0.93 23.69
CA LYS A 152 15.59 -0.74 22.26
C LYS A 152 15.32 -2.05 21.51
N THR A 153 14.43 -1.98 20.53
CA THR A 153 14.10 -3.06 19.61
C THR A 153 14.37 -2.59 18.19
N LYS A 154 14.94 -3.45 17.34
CA LYS A 154 15.33 -3.08 15.98
C LYS A 154 14.11 -2.58 15.19
N GLY A 155 14.23 -1.38 14.64
CA GLY A 155 13.19 -0.70 13.86
C GLY A 155 12.03 -0.13 14.69
N PHE A 156 12.12 -0.15 16.02
CA PHE A 156 11.24 0.62 16.90
C PHE A 156 11.99 1.84 17.42
N VAL A 157 11.38 3.01 17.26
CA VAL A 157 11.92 4.27 17.77
C VAL A 157 11.05 4.72 18.93
N LEU A 158 11.65 4.74 20.12
CA LEU A 158 11.01 5.27 21.32
C LEU A 158 11.41 6.72 21.52
N TYR A 159 10.43 7.61 21.72
CA TYR A 159 10.70 9.02 21.94
C TYR A 159 9.60 9.70 22.74
N ARG A 160 9.92 10.90 23.23
CA ARG A 160 8.94 11.89 23.71
C ARG A 160 8.98 13.08 22.76
N THR A 161 7.88 13.80 22.68
CA THR A 161 7.75 14.91 21.74
C THR A 161 6.95 16.05 22.34
N TYR A 162 7.36 17.28 22.04
CA TYR A 162 6.61 18.50 22.39
C TYR A 162 5.54 18.85 21.35
N SER A 163 5.64 18.29 20.14
CA SER A 163 4.73 18.47 19.01
C SER A 163 3.43 17.67 19.19
N PRO A 164 2.27 18.30 19.46
CA PRO A 164 1.00 17.59 19.59
C PRO A 164 0.56 16.90 18.28
N GLU A 165 0.95 17.43 17.13
CA GLU A 165 0.61 16.93 15.78
C GLU A 165 1.15 15.52 15.49
N VAL A 166 2.16 15.08 16.24
CA VAL A 166 2.77 13.76 16.09
C VAL A 166 2.35 12.78 17.19
N ARG A 167 1.48 13.21 18.12
CA ARG A 167 1.01 12.39 19.25
C ARG A 167 -0.27 11.66 18.88
N CYS A 168 -0.43 10.45 19.39
CA CYS A 168 -1.76 9.85 19.48
C CYS A 168 -2.64 10.62 20.48
N ARG A 169 -3.96 10.53 20.34
CA ARG A 169 -4.95 11.20 21.21
C ARG A 169 -4.81 10.93 22.72
N HIS A 170 -4.12 9.86 23.08
CA HIS A 170 -3.92 9.40 24.45
C HIS A 170 -2.67 10.02 25.12
N ALA A 171 -1.79 10.66 24.34
CA ALA A 171 -0.45 11.01 24.79
C ALA A 171 -0.32 12.50 25.14
N ASP A 172 0.37 12.76 26.24
CA ASP A 172 0.87 14.08 26.63
C ASP A 172 2.37 14.24 26.31
N PHE A 173 2.99 15.32 26.78
CA PHE A 173 4.41 15.60 26.54
C PHE A 173 5.37 14.66 27.29
N ASN A 174 4.90 13.97 28.35
CA ASN A 174 5.70 13.02 29.14
C ASN A 174 5.55 11.57 28.67
N THR A 175 4.51 11.30 27.88
CA THR A 175 4.17 9.98 27.36
C THR A 175 5.25 9.50 26.41
N VAL A 176 5.76 8.27 26.65
CA VAL A 176 6.67 7.60 25.71
C VAL A 176 5.85 7.08 24.53
N LEU A 177 6.25 7.48 23.33
CA LEU A 177 5.69 7.04 22.06
C LEU A 177 6.62 6.03 21.40
N ILE A 178 6.02 5.15 20.61
CA ILE A 178 6.71 4.26 19.67
C ILE A 178 6.30 4.62 18.25
N THR A 179 7.28 4.69 17.36
CA THR A 179 7.08 4.70 15.90
C THR A 179 7.85 3.54 15.29
N LEU A 180 7.23 2.94 14.28
CA LEU A 180 7.82 1.86 13.50
C LEU A 180 8.63 2.50 12.37
N TYR A 181 9.94 2.38 12.42
CA TYR A 181 10.81 2.95 11.38
C TYR A 181 10.78 2.06 10.13
N LYS A 182 10.19 2.59 9.06
CA LYS A 182 10.47 2.21 7.67
C LYS A 182 11.07 3.44 6.99
N GLU A 183 12.15 3.27 6.21
CA GLU A 183 12.78 4.39 5.49
C GLU A 183 11.74 5.20 4.71
N GLY A 184 11.83 6.53 4.79
CA GLY A 184 10.91 7.45 4.09
C GLY A 184 9.54 7.68 4.73
N HIS A 185 9.18 6.95 5.80
CA HIS A 185 7.90 7.10 6.49
C HIS A 185 8.11 7.45 7.98
N TRP A 186 7.74 8.67 8.34
CA TRP A 186 7.38 9.01 9.73
C TRP A 186 5.85 9.14 9.77
N PHE A 187 5.24 8.79 10.91
CA PHE A 187 3.80 8.67 11.18
C PHE A 187 3.15 7.33 10.79
N PRO A 188 2.22 6.79 11.63
CA PRO A 188 1.77 7.30 12.94
C PRO A 188 2.68 6.89 14.12
N ALA A 189 2.52 7.57 15.25
CA ALA A 189 3.16 7.23 16.53
C ALA A 189 2.10 6.80 17.55
N TRP A 190 2.44 5.86 18.42
CA TRP A 190 1.50 5.24 19.35
C TRP A 190 2.05 5.21 20.77
N CYS A 191 1.19 5.39 21.76
CA CYS A 191 1.56 5.18 23.17
C CYS A 191 1.19 3.76 23.63
N GLU A 192 1.55 3.42 24.87
CA GLU A 192 1.15 2.15 25.49
C GLU A 192 -0.37 1.93 25.42
N MET A 193 -1.18 2.95 25.71
CA MET A 193 -2.64 2.83 25.72
C MET A 193 -3.19 2.50 24.32
N CYS A 194 -2.59 3.03 23.24
CA CYS A 194 -2.94 2.62 21.87
C CYS A 194 -2.70 1.12 21.65
N LEU A 195 -1.53 0.61 22.07
CA LEU A 195 -1.15 -0.78 21.89
C LEU A 195 -2.04 -1.72 22.73
N VAL A 196 -2.39 -1.31 23.95
CA VAL A 196 -3.30 -2.07 24.83
C VAL A 196 -4.70 -2.13 24.25
N HIS A 197 -5.24 -1.01 23.76
CA HIS A 197 -6.55 -0.98 23.12
C HIS A 197 -6.58 -1.90 21.90
N GLU A 198 -5.53 -1.87 21.07
CA GLU A 198 -5.44 -2.73 19.90
C GLU A 198 -5.35 -4.21 20.26
N LYS A 199 -4.56 -4.54 21.29
CA LYS A 199 -4.50 -5.91 21.82
C LYS A 199 -5.88 -6.38 22.28
N GLN A 200 -6.64 -5.54 22.99
CA GLN A 200 -7.97 -5.89 23.45
C GLN A 200 -8.95 -6.07 22.30
N ARG A 201 -8.87 -5.22 21.27
CA ARG A 201 -9.69 -5.34 20.06
C ARG A 201 -9.49 -6.69 19.37
N ILE A 202 -8.23 -7.11 19.18
CA ILE A 202 -7.90 -8.41 18.57
C ILE A 202 -8.45 -9.57 19.42
N LEU A 203 -8.26 -9.52 20.74
CA LEU A 203 -8.76 -10.57 21.64
C LEU A 203 -10.29 -10.68 21.60
N ASN A 204 -10.99 -9.54 21.59
CA ASN A 204 -12.45 -9.51 21.50
C ASN A 204 -12.94 -10.08 20.16
N LYS A 205 -12.27 -9.74 19.05
CA LYS A 205 -12.61 -10.28 17.72
C LYS A 205 -12.44 -11.80 17.68
N GLN A 206 -11.32 -12.32 18.20
CA GLN A 206 -11.07 -13.76 18.27
C GLN A 206 -12.10 -14.49 19.12
N ALA A 207 -12.54 -13.90 20.24
CA ALA A 207 -13.58 -14.47 21.08
C ALA A 207 -14.93 -14.54 20.35
N PHE A 208 -15.27 -13.50 19.59
CA PHE A 208 -16.48 -13.45 18.77
C PHE A 208 -16.46 -14.49 17.65
N ASP A 209 -15.38 -14.55 16.86
CA ASP A 209 -15.24 -15.49 15.74
C ASP A 209 -15.32 -16.97 16.22
N ASN A 210 -14.82 -17.27 17.43
CA ASN A 210 -14.91 -18.61 18.01
C ASN A 210 -16.32 -18.96 18.53
N ALA A 211 -17.10 -17.97 18.95
CA ALA A 211 -18.47 -18.15 19.41
C ALA A 211 -19.43 -18.44 18.24
N ASP A 212 -19.20 -17.81 17.09
CA ASP A 212 -19.99 -18.02 15.87
C ASP A 212 -19.66 -19.35 15.16
N ALA A 213 -18.50 -19.93 15.44
CA ALA A 213 -18.04 -21.21 14.88
C ALA A 213 -18.44 -22.44 15.73
N SER A 214 -19.08 -22.24 16.89
CA SER A 214 -19.51 -23.28 17.84
C SER A 214 -21.02 -23.51 17.77
#